data_AF-A0A819USV6-F1
#
_entry.id   AF-A0A819USV6-F1
#
_cell.length_a   1.000
_cell.length_b   1.000
_cell.length_c   1.000
_cell.angle_alpha   90.00
_cell.angle_beta   90.00
_cell.angle_gamma   90.00
#
_symmetry.space_group_name_H-M   'P 1'
#
loop_
_entity.id
_entity.type
_entity.pdbx_description
1 polymer ?
#
loop_
_entity_poly.entity_id
_entity_poly.type
_entity_poly.pdbx_seq_one_letter_code
_entity_poly.pdbx_strand_id
1 'polypeptide(L)'
;MLFHPLPLGLLRNDRSILTTNEWTLLSNFLHAFEERIPSMRIQNSLNELSSLPPKLRLKPSELVSLVHDLYSSIVPLIESTPDFHYLPIHGRQVLI
;
A
#
# COMPACT_ATOMS: atom_id res chain seq x y z
N MET A 1 30.80 -19.00 41.04
CA MET A 1 30.16 -18.58 39.78
C MET A 1 30.72 -17.23 39.40
N LEU A 2 31.57 -17.19 38.37
CA LEU A 2 32.22 -15.96 37.89
C LEU A 2 31.21 -15.17 37.06
N PHE A 3 30.83 -13.98 37.53
CA PHE A 3 30.12 -13.01 36.71
C PHE A 3 31.11 -12.43 35.70
N HIS A 4 31.01 -12.84 34.45
CA HIS A 4 31.68 -12.13 33.37
C HIS A 4 30.98 -10.78 33.14
N PRO A 5 31.69 -9.65 33.19
CA PRO A 5 31.11 -8.38 32.79
C PRO A 5 30.83 -8.42 31.29
N LEU A 6 29.58 -8.18 30.91
CA LEU A 6 29.18 -7.99 29.51
C LEU A 6 30.05 -6.89 28.89
N PRO A 7 30.58 -7.07 27.67
CA PRO A 7 31.41 -6.05 27.04
C PRO A 7 30.54 -4.83 26.75
N LEU A 8 30.77 -3.73 27.49
CA LEU A 8 30.14 -2.41 27.28
C LEU A 8 30.30 -1.88 25.84
N GLY A 9 31.20 -2.49 25.04
CA GLY A 9 31.39 -2.17 23.63
C GLY A 9 30.36 -2.76 22.66
N LEU A 10 29.62 -3.82 23.03
CA LEU A 10 28.62 -4.44 22.14
C LEU A 10 27.29 -3.66 22.09
N LEU A 11 26.92 -2.99 23.19
CA LEU A 11 25.71 -2.16 23.25
C LEU A 11 25.85 -0.80 22.54
N ARG A 12 27.09 -0.33 22.33
CA ARG A 12 27.34 0.99 21.68
C ARG A 12 27.08 0.99 20.17
N ASN A 13 27.02 -0.19 19.55
CA ASN A 13 26.73 -0.38 18.13
C ASN A 13 25.45 -1.20 17.92
N ASP A 14 24.57 -1.25 18.92
CA ASP A 14 23.30 -1.93 18.82
C ASP A 14 22.37 -1.15 17.87
N ARG A 15 22.40 -1.51 16.58
CA ARG A 15 21.52 -0.99 15.54
C ARG A 15 20.18 -1.74 15.47
N SER A 16 19.81 -2.47 16.53
CA SER A 16 18.52 -3.17 16.59
C SER A 16 17.31 -2.22 16.69
N ILE A 17 17.54 -0.95 17.04
CA ILE A 17 16.49 0.07 17.15
C ILE A 17 16.74 1.15 16.10
N LEU A 18 15.78 1.29 15.19
CA LEU A 18 15.78 2.37 14.20
C LEU A 18 15.61 3.72 14.89
N THR A 19 16.33 4.73 14.42
CA THR A 19 16.05 6.12 14.78
C THR A 19 14.68 6.53 14.24
N THR A 20 14.08 7.58 14.81
CA THR A 20 12.77 8.10 14.35
C THR A 20 12.76 8.43 12.85
N ASN A 21 13.87 8.97 12.33
CA ASN A 21 13.99 9.27 10.90
C ASN A 21 14.04 8.01 10.04
N GLU A 22 14.79 6.98 10.45
CA GLU A 22 14.85 5.71 9.74
C GLU A 22 13.49 4.98 9.78
N TRP A 23 12.79 5.04 10.91
CA TRP A 23 11.42 4.55 11.02
C TRP A 23 10.46 5.27 10.07
N THR A 24 10.57 6.59 9.99
CA THR A 24 9.74 7.40 9.11
C THR A 24 9.99 7.06 7.64
N LEU A 25 11.26 6.89 7.25
CA LEU A 25 11.61 6.48 5.88
C LEU A 25 11.11 5.07 5.55
N LEU A 26 11.25 4.12 6.48
CA LEU A 26 10.76 2.76 6.32
C LEU A 26 9.24 2.72 6.20
N SER A 27 8.54 3.47 7.06
CA SER A 27 7.08 3.60 7.02
C SER A 27 6.59 4.22 5.71
N ASN A 28 7.24 5.30 5.24
CA ASN A 28 6.93 5.90 3.95
C ASN A 28 7.16 4.94 2.78
N PHE A 29 8.26 4.16 2.83
CA PHE A 29 8.56 3.16 1.81
C PHE A 29 7.51 2.03 1.81
N LEU A 30 7.14 1.52 2.99
CA LEU A 30 6.11 0.49 3.15
C LEU A 30 4.75 1.00 2.66
N HIS A 31 4.36 2.21 3.02
CA HIS A 31 3.11 2.82 2.54
C HIS A 31 3.11 2.98 1.01
N ALA A 32 4.20 3.50 0.43
CA ALA A 32 4.31 3.62 -1.03
C ALA A 32 4.29 2.26 -1.75
N PHE A 33 4.75 1.19 -1.10
CA PHE A 33 4.68 -0.17 -1.64
C PHE A 33 3.29 -0.78 -1.46
N GLU A 34 2.66 -0.61 -0.30
CA GLU A 34 1.28 -1.06 -0.03
C GLU A 34 0.28 -0.42 -0.99
N GLU A 35 0.43 0.87 -1.30
CA GLU A 35 -0.43 1.56 -2.29
C GLU A 35 -0.29 0.98 -3.71
N ARG A 36 0.87 0.39 -4.04
CA ARG A 36 1.11 -0.25 -5.35
C ARG A 36 0.61 -1.69 -5.42
N ILE A 37 0.43 -2.38 -4.29
CA ILE A 37 0.05 -3.80 -4.29
C ILE A 37 -1.36 -4.04 -4.89
N PRO A 38 -2.41 -3.28 -4.52
CA PRO A 38 -3.75 -3.51 -5.08
C PRO A 38 -3.83 -3.22 -6.57
N SER A 39 -3.25 -2.10 -7.02
CA SER A 39 -3.26 -1.72 -8.44
C SER A 39 -2.50 -2.73 -9.30
N MET A 40 -1.34 -3.21 -8.83
CA MET A 40 -0.57 -4.24 -9.52
C MET A 40 -1.30 -5.60 -9.54
N ARG A 41 -1.98 -5.97 -8.44
CA ARG A 41 -2.81 -7.19 -8.37
C ARG A 41 -3.94 -7.14 -9.41
N ILE A 42 -4.65 -6.02 -9.47
CA ILE A 42 -5.76 -5.81 -10.40
C ILE A 42 -5.27 -5.81 -11.85
N GLN A 43 -4.14 -5.17 -12.12
CA GLN A 43 -3.51 -5.19 -13.45
C GLN A 43 -3.16 -6.61 -13.89
N ASN A 44 -2.58 -7.43 -13.00
CA ASN A 44 -2.26 -8.83 -13.30
C ASN A 44 -3.54 -9.64 -13.60
N SER A 45 -4.58 -9.49 -12.78
CA SER A 45 -5.86 -10.16 -13.02
C SER A 45 -6.50 -9.74 -14.35
N LEU A 46 -6.48 -8.45 -14.70
CA LEU A 46 -6.99 -7.99 -15.99
C LEU A 46 -6.18 -8.55 -17.18
N ASN A 47 -4.86 -8.62 -17.05
CA ASN A 47 -3.98 -9.21 -18.07
C ASN A 47 -4.29 -10.69 -18.27
N GLU A 48 -4.42 -11.46 -17.19
CA GLU A 48 -4.81 -12.87 -17.24
C GLU A 48 -6.17 -13.05 -17.95
N LEU A 49 -7.18 -12.25 -17.59
CA LEU A 49 -8.50 -12.30 -18.21
C LEU A 49 -8.48 -11.92 -19.69
N SER A 50 -7.63 -10.98 -20.09
CA SER A 50 -7.51 -10.54 -21.48
C SER A 50 -6.99 -11.67 -22.37
N SER A 51 -6.12 -12.53 -21.83
CA SER A 51 -5.54 -13.69 -22.51
C SER A 51 -6.50 -14.89 -22.61
N LEU A 52 -7.55 -14.92 -21.79
CA LEU A 52 -8.52 -16.01 -21.79
C LEU A 52 -9.58 -15.85 -22.89
N PRO A 53 -10.01 -16.96 -23.53
CA PRO A 53 -11.17 -16.98 -24.41
C PRO A 53 -12.43 -16.46 -23.70
N PRO A 54 -13.36 -15.77 -24.39
CA PRO A 54 -14.52 -15.12 -23.75
C PRO A 54 -15.38 -16.03 -22.84
N LYS A 55 -15.48 -17.33 -23.15
CA LYS A 55 -16.22 -18.32 -22.35
C LYS A 55 -15.55 -18.71 -21.04
N LEU A 56 -14.25 -18.43 -20.90
CA LEU A 56 -13.42 -18.72 -19.72
C LEU A 56 -13.11 -17.46 -18.89
N ARG A 57 -13.57 -16.28 -19.35
CA ARG A 57 -13.42 -15.04 -18.59
C ARG A 57 -14.38 -15.02 -17.41
N LEU A 58 -14.04 -14.22 -16.40
CA LEU A 58 -14.89 -13.98 -15.24
C LEU A 58 -16.29 -13.51 -15.64
N LYS A 59 -17.26 -13.91 -14.84
CA LYS A 59 -18.64 -13.44 -14.98
C LYS A 59 -18.70 -11.95 -14.63
N PRO A 60 -19.68 -11.20 -15.15
CA PRO A 60 -19.84 -9.78 -14.84
C PRO A 60 -19.86 -9.47 -13.34
N SER A 61 -20.45 -10.35 -12.51
CA SER A 61 -20.47 -10.22 -11.05
C SER A 61 -19.09 -10.23 -10.41
N GLU A 62 -18.16 -11.04 -10.93
CA GLU A 62 -16.79 -11.14 -10.42
C GLU A 62 -15.93 -9.96 -10.89
N LEU A 63 -16.22 -9.44 -12.10
CA LEU A 63 -15.65 -8.19 -12.61
C LEU A 63 -16.04 -6.98 -11.74
N VAL A 64 -17.29 -6.92 -11.27
CA VAL A 64 -17.75 -5.88 -10.35
C VAL A 64 -16.97 -5.89 -9.04
N SER A 65 -16.68 -7.07 -8.47
CA SER A 65 -15.83 -7.19 -7.28
C SER A 65 -14.41 -6.66 -7.54
N LEU A 66 -13.85 -6.94 -8.71
CA LEU A 66 -12.51 -6.46 -9.07
C LEU A 66 -12.47 -4.93 -9.24
N VAL A 67 -13.54 -4.34 -9.78
CA VAL A 67 -13.70 -2.88 -9.87
C VAL A 67 -13.89 -2.28 -8.47
N HIS A 68 -14.68 -2.92 -7.61
CA HIS A 68 -14.84 -2.48 -6.23
C HIS A 68 -13.51 -2.45 -5.46
N ASP A 69 -12.71 -3.51 -5.58
CA ASP A 69 -11.36 -3.57 -5.02
C ASP A 69 -10.45 -2.43 -5.52
N LEU A 70 -10.60 -2.06 -6.80
CA LEU A 70 -9.87 -0.93 -7.39
C LEU A 70 -10.27 0.38 -6.73
N TYR A 71 -11.58 0.64 -6.64
CA TYR A 71 -12.11 1.86 -6.02
C TYR A 71 -11.72 1.96 -4.55
N SER A 72 -11.83 0.88 -3.78
CA SER A 72 -11.42 0.88 -2.38
C SER A 72 -9.93 1.18 -2.17
N SER A 73 -9.11 0.98 -3.21
CA SER A 73 -7.67 1.26 -3.16
C SER A 73 -7.33 2.67 -3.65
N ILE A 74 -8.07 3.19 -4.64
CA ILE A 74 -7.81 4.52 -5.23
C ILE A 74 -8.38 5.64 -4.35
N VAL A 75 -9.55 5.45 -3.73
CA VAL A 75 -10.21 6.50 -2.94
C VAL A 75 -9.33 7.02 -1.80
N PRO A 76 -8.70 6.18 -0.95
CA PRO A 76 -7.80 6.66 0.10
C PRO A 76 -6.60 7.45 -0.45
N LEU A 77 -6.13 7.11 -1.65
CA LEU A 77 -5.01 7.78 -2.32
C LEU A 77 -5.40 9.14 -2.88
N ILE A 78 -6.63 9.30 -3.35
CA ILE A 78 -7.18 10.61 -3.72
C ILE A 78 -7.37 11.45 -2.46
N GLU A 79 -7.97 10.88 -1.42
CA GLU A 79 -8.24 11.58 -0.16
C GLU A 79 -6.96 12.01 0.58
N SER A 80 -5.84 11.32 0.40
CA SER A 80 -4.55 11.69 0.99
C SER A 80 -3.85 12.87 0.31
N THR A 81 -4.31 13.28 -0.88
CA THR A 81 -3.73 14.44 -1.57
C THR A 81 -4.18 15.77 -0.95
N PRO A 82 -3.26 16.71 -0.67
CA PRO A 82 -3.63 18.01 -0.11
C PRO A 82 -4.64 18.77 -0.96
N ASP A 83 -4.50 18.68 -2.29
CA ASP A 83 -5.36 19.32 -3.29
C ASP A 83 -6.82 18.90 -3.19
N PHE A 84 -7.07 17.64 -2.83
CA PHE A 84 -8.41 17.12 -2.64
C PHE A 84 -9.17 17.88 -1.53
N HIS A 85 -8.49 18.26 -0.45
CA HIS A 85 -9.09 19.03 0.63
C HIS A 85 -9.29 20.52 0.32
N TYR A 86 -8.68 21.04 -0.74
CA TYR A 86 -8.98 22.39 -1.22
C TYR A 86 -10.20 22.46 -2.13
N LEU A 87 -10.70 21.32 -2.62
CA LEU A 87 -11.91 21.27 -3.44
C LEU A 87 -13.18 21.51 -2.60
N PRO A 88 -14.19 22.20 -3.16
CA PRO A 88 -15.52 22.27 -2.56
C PRO A 88 -16.15 20.88 -2.48
N ILE A 89 -17.11 20.69 -1.55
CA ILE A 89 -17.74 19.38 -1.27
C ILE A 89 -18.27 18.71 -2.54
N HIS A 90 -18.92 19.46 -3.44
CA HIS A 90 -19.38 18.92 -4.72
C HIS A 90 -18.24 18.48 -5.66
N GLY A 91 -17.08 19.14 -5.62
CA GLY A 91 -15.91 18.72 -6.40
C GLY A 91 -15.31 17.41 -5.88
N ARG A 92 -15.34 17.21 -4.55
CA ARG A 92 -14.89 15.95 -3.92
C ARG A 92 -15.79 14.76 -4.27
N GLN A 93 -17.11 14.98 -4.28
CA GLN A 93 -18.11 13.96 -4.63
C GLN A 93 -18.07 13.49 -6.09
N VAL A 94 -17.39 14.22 -6.98
CA VAL A 94 -17.22 13.81 -8.39
C VAL A 94 -15.97 12.93 -8.57
N LEU A 95 -15.03 13.01 -7.64
CA LEU A 95 -13.77 12.25 -7.67
C LEU A 95 -13.86 10.90 -6.96
N ILE A 96 -14.94 10.66 -6.21
CA ILE A 96 -15.22 9.47 -5.39
C ILE A 96 -16.60 8.93 -5.79
#